data_AF-A0A4V3XI35-F1
#
_entry.id   AF-A0A4V3XI35-F1
#
_cell.length_a   1.000
_cell.length_b   1.000
_cell.length_c   1.000
_cell.angle_alpha   90.00
_cell.angle_beta   90.00
_cell.angle_gamma   90.00
#
_symmetry.space_group_name_H-M   'P 1'
#
loop_
_entity.id
_entity.type
_entity.pdbx_description
1 polymer ?
#
loop_
_entity_poly.entity_id
_entity_poly.type
_entity_poly.pdbx_seq_one_letter_code
_entity_poly.pdbx_strand_id
1 'polypeptide(L)'
;MERHVVRKLAQHCHEASRHITVASYDPPTSMHVVVRYLDCVYHFCEGHDATQHAAFGEAAHIAITLRMHEESSYEGLDLVECEVRRRTFWLLFGADKSMSILLGRPISLRDEDTTCNFPRELDDEYITPSAYLPQPHGKTAIVSGLNYISRIFALLGEILVRIRVDKRSPPQGQFLTARLEEVQALHSRIVAALAHAPEALRLKQAHPQSHIPPEYGGAGFRQATFAEVKDFFDNPNASRANALNPFLVMQSNLYVTQQLVRFVIEQYRDELVTSLRGGVDESRVSEDREAVASELLSILHSIPIQSIATNGPSLVHKVRFVASTLLDAVRKAETAPASAARAHAYLWDFLSILSEIERNYLLDDDRDGASSADGMVMVGSS
;
A
#
# COMPACT_ATOMS: atom_id res chain seq x y z
N MET A 1 -16.79 -10.46 16.84
CA MET A 1 -16.06 -11.59 17.45
C MET A 1 -14.99 -11.01 18.35
N GLU A 2 -14.75 -11.59 19.52
CA GLU A 2 -13.66 -11.12 20.39
C GLU A 2 -12.29 -11.40 19.75
N ARG A 3 -11.30 -10.54 20.03
CA ARG A 3 -9.97 -10.56 19.38
C ARG A 3 -9.26 -11.91 19.50
N HIS A 4 -9.28 -12.53 20.67
CA HIS A 4 -8.66 -13.83 20.90
C HIS A 4 -9.31 -14.96 20.06
N VAL A 5 -10.61 -14.86 19.78
CA VAL A 5 -11.33 -15.81 18.92
C VAL A 5 -10.93 -15.63 17.47
N VAL A 6 -10.83 -14.37 17.00
CA VAL A 6 -10.37 -14.05 15.64
C VAL A 6 -8.95 -14.56 15.42
N ARG A 7 -8.06 -14.37 16.40
CA ARG A 7 -6.69 -14.90 16.39
C ARG A 7 -6.66 -16.42 16.24
N LYS A 8 -7.37 -17.14 17.11
CA LYS A 8 -7.42 -18.60 17.08
C LYS A 8 -7.96 -19.10 15.73
N LEU A 9 -8.97 -18.43 15.18
CA LEU A 9 -9.49 -18.75 13.86
C LEU A 9 -8.44 -18.51 12.76
N ALA A 10 -7.76 -17.37 12.77
CA ALA A 10 -6.71 -17.05 11.79
C ALA A 10 -5.56 -18.08 11.84
N GLN A 11 -5.11 -18.45 13.04
CA GLN A 11 -4.10 -19.49 13.24
C GLN A 11 -4.57 -20.84 12.69
N HIS A 12 -5.78 -21.29 13.06
CA HIS A 12 -6.32 -22.55 12.53
C HIS A 12 -6.44 -22.55 11.00
N CYS A 13 -6.86 -21.42 10.41
CA CYS A 13 -6.95 -21.27 8.95
C CYS A 13 -5.56 -21.38 8.30
N HIS A 14 -4.54 -20.77 8.89
CA HIS A 14 -3.16 -20.88 8.41
C HIS A 14 -2.60 -22.31 8.58
N GLU A 15 -2.84 -22.97 9.71
CA GLU A 15 -2.42 -24.37 9.90
C GLU A 15 -3.10 -25.29 8.86
N ALA A 16 -4.40 -25.09 8.63
CA ALA A 16 -5.14 -25.82 7.60
C ALA A 16 -4.60 -25.55 6.17
N SER A 17 -4.23 -24.30 5.87
CA SER A 17 -3.66 -23.94 4.57
C SER A 17 -2.34 -24.69 4.29
N ARG A 18 -1.50 -24.85 5.31
CA ARG A 18 -0.25 -25.63 5.25
C ARG A 18 -0.52 -27.11 5.04
N HIS A 19 -1.55 -27.68 5.66
CA HIS A 19 -1.90 -29.08 5.45
C HIS A 19 -2.41 -29.36 4.03
N ILE A 20 -3.26 -28.47 3.50
CA ILE A 20 -3.82 -28.62 2.14
C ILE A 20 -2.71 -28.53 1.09
N THR A 21 -1.81 -27.55 1.22
CA THR A 21 -0.73 -27.31 0.26
C THR A 21 0.38 -28.38 0.25
N VAL A 22 0.49 -29.20 1.30
CA VAL A 22 1.40 -30.35 1.33
C VAL A 22 0.79 -31.59 0.64
N ALA A 23 -0.54 -31.74 0.69
CA ALA A 23 -1.23 -32.94 0.22
C ALA A 23 -1.43 -32.97 -1.31
N SER A 24 -1.51 -31.79 -1.94
CA SER A 24 -1.63 -31.62 -3.39
C SER A 24 -0.67 -30.50 -3.76
N TYR A 25 0.23 -30.74 -4.71
CA TYR A 25 1.19 -29.70 -5.14
C TYR A 25 1.67 -29.90 -6.58
N ASP A 26 1.74 -31.14 -7.07
CA ASP A 26 2.18 -31.46 -8.43
C ASP A 26 1.08 -32.16 -9.24
N PRO A 27 0.50 -31.52 -10.29
CA PRO A 27 0.79 -30.15 -10.74
C PRO A 27 0.15 -29.08 -9.83
N PRO A 28 0.73 -27.85 -9.75
CA PRO A 28 0.14 -26.77 -8.99
C PRO A 28 -1.14 -26.25 -9.66
N THR A 29 -1.94 -25.52 -8.91
CA THR A 29 -3.19 -24.88 -9.39
C THR A 29 -3.24 -23.42 -8.97
N SER A 30 -4.13 -22.63 -9.59
CA SER A 30 -4.34 -21.22 -9.22
C SER A 30 -4.67 -21.04 -7.73
N MET A 31 -5.39 -22.01 -7.14
CA MET A 31 -5.70 -22.02 -5.72
C MET A 31 -4.47 -22.11 -4.83
N HIS A 32 -3.40 -22.80 -5.25
CA HIS A 32 -2.15 -22.82 -4.48
C HIS A 32 -1.54 -21.42 -4.38
N VAL A 33 -1.59 -20.64 -5.46
CA VAL A 33 -1.13 -19.24 -5.47
C VAL A 33 -1.97 -18.40 -4.51
N VAL A 34 -3.30 -18.50 -4.60
CA VAL A 34 -4.22 -17.75 -3.73
C VAL A 34 -3.96 -18.07 -2.26
N VAL A 35 -3.85 -19.35 -1.91
CA VAL A 35 -3.59 -19.80 -0.54
C VAL A 35 -2.26 -19.26 -0.02
N ARG A 36 -1.17 -19.39 -0.79
CA ARG A 36 0.15 -18.87 -0.36
C ARG A 36 0.20 -17.35 -0.29
N TYR A 37 -0.55 -16.65 -1.14
CA TYR A 37 -0.70 -15.20 -1.04
C TYR A 37 -1.46 -14.79 0.22
N LEU A 38 -2.50 -15.53 0.61
CA LEU A 38 -3.21 -15.30 1.87
C LEU A 38 -2.32 -15.61 3.10
N ASP A 39 -1.47 -16.64 3.04
CA ASP A 39 -0.47 -16.89 4.08
C ASP A 39 0.53 -15.72 4.20
N CYS A 40 0.92 -15.13 3.08
CA CYS A 40 1.72 -13.91 3.06
C CYS A 40 1.00 -12.77 3.78
N VAL A 41 -0.30 -12.54 3.52
CA VAL A 41 -1.09 -11.51 4.21
C VAL A 41 -1.22 -11.82 5.71
N TYR A 42 -1.44 -13.08 6.08
CA TYR A 42 -1.48 -13.50 7.48
C TYR A 42 -0.18 -13.17 8.22
N HIS A 43 0.96 -13.60 7.68
CA HIS A 43 2.26 -13.32 8.30
C HIS A 43 2.60 -11.83 8.32
N PHE A 44 2.13 -11.06 7.33
CA PHE A 44 2.28 -9.61 7.32
C PHE A 44 1.50 -8.96 8.47
N CYS A 45 0.24 -9.36 8.69
CA CYS A 45 -0.56 -8.86 9.81
C CYS A 45 0.04 -9.23 11.17
N GLU A 46 0.67 -10.40 11.27
CA GLU A 46 1.38 -10.86 12.48
C GLU A 46 2.73 -10.18 12.73
N GLY A 47 3.27 -9.44 11.76
CA GLY A 47 4.61 -8.86 11.87
C GLY A 47 5.74 -9.89 11.69
N HIS A 48 5.48 -11.03 11.06
CA HIS A 48 6.47 -12.06 10.76
C HIS A 48 7.13 -11.81 9.39
N ASP A 49 7.89 -10.73 9.25
CA ASP A 49 8.41 -10.22 7.97
C ASP A 49 9.19 -11.23 7.12
N ALA A 50 10.02 -12.08 7.75
CA ALA A 50 10.81 -13.08 7.05
C ALA A 50 9.91 -14.20 6.48
N THR A 51 8.98 -14.72 7.29
CA THR A 51 8.02 -15.75 6.90
C THR A 51 7.05 -15.23 5.85
N GLN A 52 6.61 -13.98 6.01
CA GLN A 52 5.82 -13.26 5.01
C GLN A 52 6.53 -13.23 3.66
N HIS A 53 7.82 -12.90 3.63
CA HIS A 53 8.58 -12.87 2.37
C HIS A 53 8.68 -14.23 1.71
N ALA A 54 8.97 -15.27 2.49
CA ALA A 54 9.09 -16.63 2.00
C ALA A 54 7.75 -17.10 1.39
N ALA A 55 6.64 -16.83 2.07
CA ALA A 55 5.29 -17.13 1.57
C ALA A 55 4.98 -16.38 0.27
N PHE A 56 5.36 -15.10 0.17
CA PHE A 56 5.24 -14.33 -1.07
C PHE A 56 6.07 -14.95 -2.20
N GLY A 57 7.33 -15.29 -1.94
CA GLY A 57 8.23 -15.87 -2.94
C GLY A 57 7.68 -17.18 -3.49
N GLU A 58 7.13 -18.03 -2.63
CA GLU A 58 6.46 -19.27 -3.03
C GLU A 58 5.22 -18.98 -3.90
N ALA A 59 4.34 -18.06 -3.47
CA ALA A 59 3.17 -17.67 -4.26
C ALA A 59 3.56 -17.14 -5.64
N ALA A 60 4.56 -16.27 -5.72
CA ALA A 60 5.08 -15.72 -6.96
C ALA A 60 5.65 -16.82 -7.87
N HIS A 61 6.45 -17.74 -7.34
CA HIS A 61 7.03 -18.84 -8.13
C HIS A 61 5.97 -19.83 -8.65
N ILE A 62 4.93 -20.12 -7.87
CA ILE A 62 3.80 -20.93 -8.35
C ILE A 62 3.05 -20.18 -9.46
N ALA A 63 2.81 -18.87 -9.31
CA ALA A 63 2.16 -18.04 -10.33
C ALA A 63 2.95 -18.02 -11.65
N ILE A 64 4.28 -17.92 -11.58
CA ILE A 64 5.16 -17.99 -12.76
C ILE A 64 5.15 -19.39 -13.37
N THR A 65 5.19 -20.45 -12.57
CA THR A 65 5.07 -21.85 -13.05
C THR A 65 3.76 -22.07 -13.82
N LEU A 66 2.66 -21.46 -13.37
CA LEU A 66 1.36 -21.47 -14.04
C LEU A 66 1.23 -20.46 -15.18
N ARG A 67 2.32 -19.74 -15.50
CA ARG A 67 2.40 -18.69 -16.53
C ARG A 67 1.34 -17.60 -16.37
N MET A 68 0.95 -17.29 -15.12
CA MET A 68 -0.06 -16.25 -14.85
C MET A 68 0.33 -14.85 -15.33
N HIS A 69 1.61 -14.61 -15.62
CA HIS A 69 2.12 -13.36 -16.16
C HIS A 69 1.96 -13.25 -17.68
N GLU A 70 1.55 -14.32 -18.37
CA GLU A 70 1.41 -14.40 -19.82
C GLU A 70 -0.06 -14.59 -20.22
N GLU A 71 -0.66 -13.59 -20.88
CA GLU A 71 -2.08 -13.65 -21.25
C GLU A 71 -2.41 -14.82 -22.20
N SER A 72 -1.48 -15.15 -23.10
CA SER A 72 -1.64 -16.28 -24.04
C SER A 72 -1.76 -17.63 -23.35
N SER A 73 -1.27 -17.77 -22.10
CA SER A 73 -1.38 -19.01 -21.33
C SER A 73 -2.81 -19.34 -20.89
N TYR A 74 -3.74 -18.39 -21.05
CA TYR A 74 -5.13 -18.55 -20.63
C TYR A 74 -6.02 -19.16 -21.73
N GLU A 75 -5.47 -19.36 -22.93
CA GLU A 75 -6.20 -19.98 -24.03
C GLU A 75 -6.69 -21.39 -23.65
N GLY A 76 -7.98 -21.64 -23.85
CA GLY A 76 -8.63 -22.91 -23.54
C GLY A 76 -9.02 -23.10 -22.06
N LEU A 77 -8.69 -22.16 -21.17
CA LEU A 77 -9.20 -22.15 -19.80
C LEU A 77 -10.64 -21.63 -19.76
N ASP A 78 -11.38 -22.03 -18.73
CA ASP A 78 -12.66 -21.38 -18.44
C ASP A 78 -12.45 -19.92 -18.01
N LEU A 79 -13.46 -19.08 -18.22
CA LEU A 79 -13.33 -17.64 -18.01
C LEU A 79 -13.24 -17.25 -16.54
N VAL A 80 -13.70 -18.10 -15.61
CA VAL A 80 -13.56 -17.86 -14.17
C VAL A 80 -12.10 -18.05 -13.78
N GLU A 81 -11.47 -19.14 -14.21
CA GLU A 81 -10.05 -19.40 -13.99
C GLU A 81 -9.18 -18.31 -14.64
N CYS A 82 -9.55 -17.82 -15.83
CA CYS A 82 -8.86 -16.68 -16.45
C CYS A 82 -8.86 -15.44 -15.54
N GLU A 83 -10.01 -15.08 -14.97
CA GLU A 83 -10.14 -13.92 -14.08
C GLU A 83 -9.47 -14.15 -12.72
N VAL A 84 -9.51 -15.37 -12.17
CA VAL A 84 -8.76 -15.74 -10.96
C VAL A 84 -7.26 -15.53 -11.18
N ARG A 85 -6.71 -15.99 -12.31
CA ARG A 85 -5.29 -15.79 -12.64
C ARG A 85 -4.92 -14.33 -12.83
N ARG A 86 -5.70 -13.56 -13.62
CA ARG A 86 -5.46 -12.11 -13.82
C ARG A 86 -5.44 -11.38 -12.48
N ARG A 87 -6.50 -11.53 -11.67
CA ARG A 87 -6.64 -10.81 -10.41
C ARG A 87 -5.55 -11.19 -9.42
N THR A 88 -5.24 -12.48 -9.30
CA THR A 88 -4.18 -12.98 -8.39
C THR A 88 -2.81 -12.47 -8.82
N PHE A 89 -2.50 -12.50 -10.12
CA PHE A 89 -1.25 -11.96 -10.64
C PHE A 89 -1.08 -10.47 -10.31
N TRP A 90 -2.12 -9.67 -10.55
CA TRP A 90 -2.06 -8.22 -10.29
C TRP A 90 -2.00 -7.86 -8.80
N LEU A 91 -2.55 -8.71 -7.92
CA LEU A 91 -2.35 -8.60 -6.46
C LEU A 91 -0.89 -8.87 -6.06
N LEU A 92 -0.31 -9.97 -6.56
CA LEU A 92 1.11 -10.29 -6.34
C LEU A 92 2.02 -9.18 -6.88
N PHE A 93 1.70 -8.68 -8.07
CA PHE A 93 2.43 -7.59 -8.73
C PHE A 93 2.48 -6.34 -7.84
N GLY A 94 1.34 -5.91 -7.28
CA GLY A 94 1.29 -4.76 -6.38
C GLY A 94 2.01 -4.99 -5.04
N ALA A 95 1.89 -6.20 -4.48
CA ALA A 95 2.58 -6.57 -3.25
C ALA A 95 4.10 -6.55 -3.42
N ASP A 96 4.62 -7.05 -4.55
CA ASP A 96 6.05 -7.02 -4.91
C ASP A 96 6.61 -5.59 -4.85
N LYS A 97 5.94 -4.63 -5.51
CA LYS A 97 6.37 -3.23 -5.55
C LYS A 97 6.26 -2.57 -4.19
N SER A 98 5.20 -2.88 -3.43
CA SER A 98 5.04 -2.38 -2.06
C SER A 98 6.19 -2.84 -1.16
N MET A 99 6.52 -4.13 -1.15
CA MET A 99 7.68 -4.63 -0.41
C MET A 99 8.99 -4.05 -0.92
N SER A 100 9.07 -3.79 -2.22
CA SER A 100 10.27 -3.25 -2.83
C SER A 100 10.61 -1.83 -2.37
N ILE A 101 9.60 -0.94 -2.27
CA ILE A 101 9.80 0.42 -1.78
C ILE A 101 9.85 0.49 -0.25
N LEU A 102 8.96 -0.23 0.45
CA LEU A 102 8.81 -0.11 1.91
C LEU A 102 9.88 -0.90 2.68
N LEU A 103 10.33 -2.04 2.15
CA LEU A 103 11.26 -2.96 2.83
C LEU A 103 12.59 -3.10 2.08
N GLY A 104 12.79 -2.34 1.00
CA GLY A 104 14.03 -2.36 0.21
C GLY A 104 14.27 -3.65 -0.59
N ARG A 105 13.26 -4.53 -0.72
CA ARG A 105 13.41 -5.83 -1.38
C ARG A 105 13.59 -5.69 -2.92
N PRO A 106 14.32 -6.60 -3.58
CA PRO A 106 14.37 -6.65 -5.03
C PRO A 106 12.98 -6.89 -5.65
N ILE A 107 12.73 -6.32 -6.83
CA ILE A 107 11.52 -6.60 -7.61
C ILE A 107 11.66 -7.98 -8.24
N SER A 108 10.69 -8.85 -8.00
CA SER A 108 10.66 -10.21 -8.57
C SER A 108 9.82 -10.29 -9.85
N LEU A 109 8.73 -9.53 -9.92
CA LEU A 109 7.79 -9.53 -11.04
C LEU A 109 7.98 -8.22 -11.82
N ARG A 110 8.83 -8.20 -12.85
CA ARG A 110 9.09 -6.95 -13.59
C ARG A 110 7.98 -6.66 -14.60
N ASP A 111 7.78 -5.37 -14.90
CA ASP A 111 6.83 -4.91 -15.91
C ASP A 111 7.16 -5.46 -17.30
N GLU A 112 8.45 -5.54 -17.64
CA GLU A 112 8.92 -6.00 -18.96
C GLU A 112 8.67 -7.50 -19.21
N ASP A 113 8.48 -8.28 -18.15
CA ASP A 113 8.28 -9.73 -18.25
C ASP A 113 6.79 -10.11 -18.32
N THR A 114 5.85 -9.17 -18.23
CA THR A 114 4.41 -9.49 -18.22
C THR A 114 3.68 -9.02 -19.47
N THR A 115 2.80 -9.89 -19.97
CA THR A 115 1.81 -9.59 -21.03
C THR A 115 0.38 -9.72 -20.53
N CYS A 116 0.19 -9.99 -19.23
CA CYS A 116 -1.12 -10.20 -18.60
C CYS A 116 -1.98 -8.94 -18.71
N ASN A 117 -3.21 -9.08 -19.21
CA ASN A 117 -4.13 -7.96 -19.27
C ASN A 117 -4.64 -7.59 -17.87
N PHE A 118 -5.08 -6.35 -17.70
CA PHE A 118 -5.87 -6.00 -16.53
C PHE A 118 -7.18 -6.82 -16.46
N PRO A 119 -7.67 -7.16 -15.26
CA PRO A 119 -8.95 -7.82 -15.07
C PRO A 119 -10.09 -7.12 -15.80
N ARG A 120 -11.06 -7.91 -16.27
CA ARG A 120 -12.27 -7.34 -16.87
C ARG A 120 -13.09 -6.64 -15.80
N GLU A 121 -13.59 -5.44 -16.12
CA GLU A 121 -14.44 -4.66 -15.21
C GLU A 121 -15.87 -5.21 -15.16
N LEU A 122 -15.98 -6.41 -14.61
CA LEU A 122 -17.23 -7.13 -14.36
C LEU A 122 -17.23 -7.67 -12.93
N ASP A 123 -18.37 -7.58 -12.27
CA ASP A 123 -18.57 -8.29 -10.99
C ASP A 123 -18.71 -9.80 -11.24
N ASP A 124 -18.42 -10.59 -10.20
CA ASP A 124 -18.35 -12.06 -10.27
C ASP A 124 -19.67 -12.70 -10.73
N GLU A 125 -20.82 -12.10 -10.40
CA GLU A 125 -22.14 -12.56 -10.83
C GLU A 125 -22.33 -12.52 -12.36
N TYR A 126 -21.49 -11.77 -13.09
CA TYR A 126 -21.51 -11.65 -14.56
C TYR A 126 -20.38 -12.42 -15.23
N ILE A 127 -19.66 -13.27 -14.50
CA ILE A 127 -18.59 -14.11 -15.04
C ILE A 127 -19.01 -15.57 -14.85
N THR A 128 -19.22 -16.25 -15.97
CA THR A 128 -19.51 -17.69 -15.98
C THR A 128 -18.34 -18.45 -16.59
N PRO A 129 -18.21 -19.77 -16.40
CA PRO A 129 -17.11 -20.54 -16.99
C PRO A 129 -17.01 -20.41 -18.53
N SER A 130 -18.12 -20.14 -19.21
CA SER A 130 -18.21 -20.13 -20.68
C SER A 130 -18.49 -18.76 -21.30
N ALA A 131 -18.96 -17.77 -20.52
CA ALA A 131 -19.31 -16.46 -21.05
C ALA A 131 -19.14 -15.31 -20.03
N TYR A 132 -18.83 -14.13 -20.56
CA TYR A 132 -18.97 -12.86 -19.86
C TYR A 132 -20.36 -12.26 -20.13
N LEU A 133 -21.11 -12.00 -19.08
CA LEU A 133 -22.41 -11.34 -19.14
C LEU A 133 -22.24 -9.82 -19.00
N PRO A 134 -23.19 -9.01 -19.51
CA PRO A 134 -23.09 -7.56 -19.40
C PRO A 134 -23.26 -7.09 -17.95
N GLN A 135 -22.36 -6.24 -17.48
CA GLN A 135 -22.53 -5.48 -16.25
C GLN A 135 -23.71 -4.47 -16.42
N PRO A 136 -24.57 -4.28 -15.42
CA PRO A 136 -25.66 -3.31 -15.46
C PRO A 136 -25.16 -1.89 -15.76
N HIS A 137 -25.89 -1.16 -16.60
CA HIS A 137 -25.56 0.23 -16.94
C HIS A 137 -25.48 1.11 -15.69
N GLY A 138 -24.40 1.88 -15.57
CA GLY A 138 -24.15 2.77 -14.43
C GLY A 138 -23.60 2.08 -13.18
N LYS A 139 -23.51 0.74 -13.14
CA LYS A 139 -22.83 0.01 -12.06
C LYS A 139 -21.32 0.00 -12.32
N THR A 140 -20.55 0.52 -11.37
CA THR A 140 -19.09 0.39 -11.39
C THR A 140 -18.72 -0.99 -10.86
N ALA A 141 -17.90 -1.75 -11.59
CA ALA A 141 -17.43 -3.04 -11.13
C ALA A 141 -16.45 -2.86 -9.96
N ILE A 142 -16.55 -3.72 -8.94
CA ILE A 142 -15.66 -3.62 -7.76
C ILE A 142 -14.18 -3.75 -8.18
N VAL A 143 -13.91 -4.62 -9.15
CA VAL A 143 -12.56 -4.89 -9.66
C VAL A 143 -11.93 -3.70 -10.41
N SER A 144 -12.70 -2.67 -10.80
CA SER A 144 -12.13 -1.44 -11.36
C SER A 144 -11.10 -0.82 -10.40
N GLY A 145 -11.31 -0.93 -9.08
CA GLY A 145 -10.33 -0.48 -8.10
C GLY A 145 -8.97 -1.18 -8.25
N LEU A 146 -8.97 -2.50 -8.49
CA LEU A 146 -7.75 -3.28 -8.75
C LEU A 146 -7.04 -2.77 -10.00
N ASN A 147 -7.78 -2.47 -11.07
CA ASN A 147 -7.18 -1.95 -12.31
C ASN A 147 -6.46 -0.61 -12.09
N TYR A 148 -7.06 0.33 -11.35
CA TYR A 148 -6.42 1.62 -11.07
C TYR A 148 -5.19 1.47 -10.16
N ILE A 149 -5.27 0.66 -9.10
CA ILE A 149 -4.12 0.47 -8.21
C ILE A 149 -2.97 -0.25 -8.91
N SER A 150 -3.26 -1.22 -9.79
CA SER A 150 -2.25 -1.91 -10.58
C SER A 150 -1.53 -0.97 -11.56
N ARG A 151 -2.23 -0.02 -12.18
CA ARG A 151 -1.61 1.03 -13.00
C ARG A 151 -0.68 1.93 -12.19
N ILE A 152 -1.07 2.29 -10.97
CA ILE A 152 -0.21 3.05 -10.04
C ILE A 152 1.04 2.24 -9.69
N PHE A 153 0.90 0.95 -9.41
CA PHE A 153 2.03 0.07 -9.11
C PHE A 153 2.95 -0.17 -10.31
N ALA A 154 2.44 -0.17 -11.55
CA ALA A 154 3.28 -0.22 -12.74
C ALA A 154 4.17 1.02 -12.86
N LEU A 155 3.62 2.22 -12.59
CA LEU A 155 4.42 3.45 -12.52
C LEU A 155 5.48 3.39 -11.42
N LEU A 156 5.15 2.79 -10.26
CA LEU A 156 6.11 2.55 -9.19
C LEU A 156 7.22 1.57 -9.62
N GLY A 157 6.87 0.50 -10.33
CA GLY A 157 7.83 -0.46 -10.89
C GLY A 157 8.82 0.23 -11.82
N GLU A 158 8.31 1.03 -12.75
CA GLU A 158 9.10 1.80 -13.71
C GLU A 158 10.13 2.69 -12.97
N ILE A 159 9.69 3.58 -12.08
CA ILE A 159 10.60 4.50 -11.37
C ILE A 159 11.62 3.76 -10.49
N LEU A 160 11.21 2.68 -9.81
CA LEU A 160 12.08 1.89 -8.95
C LEU A 160 13.23 1.22 -9.72
N VAL A 161 12.99 0.76 -10.94
CA VAL A 161 14.04 0.21 -11.81
C VAL A 161 15.05 1.29 -12.17
N ARG A 162 14.60 2.50 -12.54
CA ARG A 162 15.49 3.62 -12.88
C ARG A 162 16.35 4.03 -11.68
N ILE A 163 15.74 4.21 -10.51
CA ILE A 163 16.47 4.52 -9.27
C ILE A 163 17.57 3.49 -8.99
N ARG A 164 17.27 2.19 -9.15
CA ARG A 164 18.24 1.13 -8.87
C ARG A 164 19.39 1.05 -9.86
N VAL A 165 19.10 1.24 -11.15
CA VAL A 165 20.13 1.30 -12.20
C VAL A 165 21.05 2.48 -11.94
N ASP A 166 20.47 3.66 -11.72
CA ASP A 166 21.21 4.91 -11.56
C ASP A 166 21.99 4.96 -10.23
N LYS A 167 21.55 4.25 -9.18
CA LYS A 167 22.37 4.05 -7.96
C LYS A 167 23.70 3.33 -8.23
N ARG A 168 23.74 2.44 -9.22
CA ARG A 168 24.97 1.72 -9.61
C ARG A 168 25.79 2.49 -10.64
N SER A 169 25.10 3.18 -11.54
CA SER A 169 25.72 3.98 -12.60
C SER A 169 24.99 5.31 -12.71
N PRO A 170 25.40 6.32 -11.92
CA PRO A 170 24.72 7.61 -11.90
C PRO A 170 24.75 8.27 -13.28
N PRO A 171 23.61 8.77 -13.80
CA PRO A 171 23.58 9.43 -15.09
C PRO A 171 24.35 10.75 -15.02
N GLN A 172 25.04 11.10 -16.10
CA GLN A 172 25.85 12.32 -16.21
C GLN A 172 25.56 13.06 -17.51
N GLY A 173 25.80 14.37 -17.51
CA GLY A 173 25.67 15.21 -18.71
C GLY A 173 24.30 15.08 -19.39
N GLN A 174 24.30 14.70 -20.67
CA GLN A 174 23.07 14.54 -21.46
C GLN A 174 22.15 13.43 -20.94
N PHE A 175 22.70 12.33 -20.42
CA PHE A 175 21.90 11.25 -19.83
C PHE A 175 21.18 11.67 -18.55
N LEU A 176 21.80 12.56 -17.75
CA LEU A 176 21.16 13.14 -16.57
C LEU A 176 19.97 14.02 -16.96
N THR A 177 20.13 14.80 -18.03
CA THR A 177 19.06 15.65 -18.56
C THR A 177 17.90 14.82 -19.10
N ALA A 178 18.20 13.77 -19.88
CA ALA A 178 17.19 12.83 -20.37
C ALA A 178 16.45 12.12 -19.22
N ARG A 179 17.17 11.71 -18.16
CA ARG A 179 16.54 11.10 -16.98
C ARG A 179 15.57 12.06 -16.29
N LEU A 180 15.92 13.34 -16.17
CA LEU A 180 15.01 14.35 -15.59
C LEU A 180 13.72 14.49 -16.41
N GLU A 181 13.80 14.46 -17.74
CA GLU A 181 12.63 14.49 -18.62
C GLU A 181 11.75 13.25 -18.45
N GLU A 182 12.35 12.06 -18.36
CA GLU A 182 11.63 10.82 -18.08
C GLU A 182 10.92 10.85 -16.72
N VAL A 183 11.60 11.34 -15.67
CA VAL A 183 11.04 11.50 -14.33
C VAL A 183 9.88 12.50 -14.33
N GLN A 184 9.98 13.59 -15.09
CA GLN A 184 8.89 14.56 -15.26
C GLN A 184 7.69 13.97 -16.00
N ALA A 185 7.93 13.12 -17.00
CA ALA A 185 6.87 12.38 -17.70
C ALA A 185 6.16 11.39 -16.75
N LEU A 186 6.92 10.67 -15.92
CA LEU A 186 6.39 9.79 -14.88
C LEU A 186 5.57 10.56 -13.86
N HIS A 187 6.05 11.72 -13.40
CA HIS A 187 5.32 12.60 -12.51
C HIS A 187 3.96 13.01 -13.09
N SER A 188 3.93 13.40 -14.37
CA SER A 188 2.69 13.79 -15.05
C SER A 188 1.70 12.62 -15.14
N ARG A 189 2.19 11.40 -15.40
CA ARG A 189 1.37 10.18 -15.46
C ARG A 189 0.80 9.79 -14.09
N ILE A 190 1.57 9.90 -13.00
CA ILE A 190 1.06 9.56 -11.66
C ILE A 190 0.00 10.55 -11.18
N VAL A 191 0.16 11.85 -11.46
CA VAL A 191 -0.85 12.87 -11.13
C VAL A 191 -2.16 12.60 -11.90
N ALA A 192 -2.06 12.22 -13.16
CA ALA A 192 -3.21 11.89 -14.00
C ALA A 192 -3.79 10.47 -13.78
N ALA A 193 -3.16 9.62 -12.96
CA ALA A 193 -3.50 8.19 -12.84
C ALA A 193 -4.97 7.94 -12.44
N LEU A 194 -5.55 8.85 -11.64
CA LEU A 194 -6.93 8.77 -11.17
C LEU A 194 -7.89 9.75 -11.88
N ALA A 195 -7.44 10.47 -12.91
CA ALA A 195 -8.24 11.50 -13.60
C ALA A 195 -9.54 10.95 -14.21
N HIS A 196 -9.50 9.70 -14.66
CA HIS A 196 -10.65 9.02 -15.27
C HIS A 196 -11.32 8.01 -14.35
N ALA A 197 -10.99 7.97 -13.06
CA ALA A 197 -11.61 7.04 -12.12
C ALA A 197 -13.15 7.19 -12.15
N PRO A 198 -13.92 6.09 -12.06
CA PRO A 198 -15.37 6.15 -11.94
C PRO A 198 -15.77 6.88 -10.65
N GLU A 199 -16.97 7.48 -10.63
CA GLU A 199 -17.44 8.31 -9.51
C GLU A 199 -17.31 7.61 -8.15
N ALA A 200 -17.63 6.31 -8.09
CA ALA A 200 -17.52 5.51 -6.87
C ALA A 200 -16.08 5.47 -6.30
N LEU A 201 -15.05 5.55 -7.15
CA LEU A 201 -13.64 5.52 -6.75
C LEU A 201 -13.03 6.92 -6.56
N ARG A 202 -13.76 8.00 -6.87
CA ARG A 202 -13.26 9.36 -6.66
C ARG A 202 -13.39 9.75 -5.19
N LEU A 203 -12.33 10.31 -4.64
CA LEU A 203 -12.40 10.96 -3.34
C LEU A 203 -13.34 12.16 -3.46
N LYS A 204 -14.33 12.26 -2.56
CA LYS A 204 -15.18 13.45 -2.49
C LYS A 204 -14.28 14.64 -2.15
N GLN A 205 -14.25 15.65 -3.02
CA GLN A 205 -13.42 16.83 -2.80
C GLN A 205 -13.78 17.47 -1.45
N ALA A 206 -12.82 17.51 -0.53
CA ALA A 206 -12.82 18.52 0.52
C ALA A 206 -12.77 19.89 -0.18
N HIS A 207 -13.52 20.86 0.33
CA HIS A 207 -13.67 22.17 -0.32
C HIS A 207 -12.32 22.77 -0.77
N PRO A 208 -12.26 23.46 -1.93
CA PRO A 208 -11.02 23.95 -2.55
C PRO A 208 -10.32 25.09 -1.78
N GLN A 209 -10.71 25.36 -0.54
CA GLN A 209 -9.91 26.21 0.34
C GLN A 209 -8.83 25.35 0.99
N SER A 210 -7.69 25.36 0.31
CA SER A 210 -6.36 24.97 0.75
C SER A 210 -5.91 25.73 2.02
N HIS A 211 -6.61 25.48 3.11
CA HIS A 211 -6.21 25.75 4.47
C HIS A 211 -6.88 24.68 5.29
N ILE A 212 -6.10 23.70 5.77
CA ILE A 212 -6.35 22.93 7.00
C ILE A 212 -7.22 23.80 7.93
N PRO A 213 -8.54 23.55 8.09
CA PRO A 213 -9.39 24.33 8.97
C PRO A 213 -8.74 24.58 10.35
N PRO A 214 -8.98 25.74 10.99
CA PRO A 214 -8.33 26.09 12.25
C PRO A 214 -8.58 25.11 13.42
N GLU A 215 -9.52 24.19 13.26
CA GLU A 215 -9.83 23.09 14.19
C GLU A 215 -8.93 21.83 14.03
N TYR A 216 -8.00 21.81 13.06
CA TYR A 216 -7.13 20.66 12.79
C TYR A 216 -5.99 20.52 13.79
N GLY A 217 -5.70 19.26 14.17
CA GLY A 217 -4.54 18.92 15.01
C GLY A 217 -4.73 19.26 16.49
N GLY A 218 -5.96 19.16 16.99
CA GLY A 218 -6.30 19.32 18.40
C GLY A 218 -6.62 18.01 19.09
N ALA A 219 -6.47 17.98 20.42
CA ALA A 219 -6.79 16.83 21.26
C ALA A 219 -8.20 16.25 20.99
N GLY A 220 -9.17 17.07 20.62
CA GLY A 220 -10.54 16.65 20.29
C GLY A 220 -10.64 15.76 19.02
N PHE A 221 -9.93 16.10 17.94
CA PHE A 221 -9.89 15.29 16.73
C PHE A 221 -9.29 13.92 17.03
N ARG A 222 -8.13 13.90 17.69
CA ARG A 222 -7.45 12.67 18.05
C ARG A 222 -8.32 11.80 18.94
N GLN A 223 -8.92 12.39 19.98
CA GLN A 223 -9.76 11.66 20.92
C GLN A 223 -11.00 11.06 20.24
N ALA A 224 -11.68 11.83 19.38
CA ALA A 224 -12.85 11.35 18.64
C ALA A 224 -12.49 10.22 17.67
N THR A 225 -11.44 10.42 16.86
CA THR A 225 -11.00 9.42 15.87
C THR A 225 -10.49 8.14 16.56
N PHE A 226 -9.78 8.28 17.67
CA PHE A 226 -9.31 7.13 18.46
C PHE A 226 -10.48 6.37 19.09
N ALA A 227 -11.50 7.08 19.59
CA ALA A 227 -12.71 6.43 20.09
C ALA A 227 -13.44 5.65 18.99
N GLU A 228 -13.48 6.17 17.76
CA GLU A 228 -14.06 5.50 16.61
C GLU A 228 -13.26 4.27 16.17
N VAL A 229 -11.92 4.33 16.18
CA VAL A 229 -11.05 3.16 15.94
C VAL A 229 -11.26 2.10 17.00
N LYS A 230 -11.31 2.50 18.27
CA LYS A 230 -11.53 1.58 19.38
C LYS A 230 -12.91 0.91 19.29
N ASP A 231 -13.97 1.69 19.04
CA ASP A 231 -15.31 1.13 18.83
C ASP A 231 -15.32 0.16 17.64
N PHE A 232 -14.65 0.50 16.54
CA PHE A 232 -14.55 -0.36 15.37
C PHE A 232 -13.95 -1.74 15.67
N PHE A 233 -12.87 -1.82 16.46
CA PHE A 233 -12.19 -3.08 16.79
C PHE A 233 -12.83 -3.82 17.98
N ASP A 234 -13.21 -3.11 19.04
CA ASP A 234 -13.62 -3.71 20.31
C ASP A 234 -15.12 -4.02 20.37
N ASN A 235 -15.98 -3.22 19.72
CA ASN A 235 -17.43 -3.36 19.83
C ASN A 235 -17.98 -4.23 18.68
N PRO A 236 -18.51 -5.44 18.96
CA PRO A 236 -19.08 -6.31 17.93
C PRO A 236 -20.31 -5.73 17.23
N ASN A 237 -20.97 -4.75 17.86
CA ASN A 237 -22.17 -4.09 17.35
C ASN A 237 -21.88 -2.73 16.68
N ALA A 238 -20.61 -2.32 16.60
CA ALA A 238 -20.22 -1.09 15.91
C ALA A 238 -20.67 -1.12 14.44
N SER A 239 -21.03 0.03 13.89
CA SER A 239 -21.36 0.13 12.47
C SER A 239 -20.13 -0.20 11.62
N ARG A 240 -20.31 -1.12 10.66
CA ARG A 240 -19.27 -1.52 9.70
C ARG A 240 -19.56 -1.04 8.28
N ALA A 241 -20.54 -0.15 8.09
CA ALA A 241 -20.97 0.29 6.76
C ALA A 241 -19.81 0.84 5.91
N ASN A 242 -18.94 1.66 6.49
CA ASN A 242 -17.78 2.23 5.78
C ASN A 242 -16.67 1.19 5.51
N ALA A 243 -16.48 0.23 6.42
CA ALA A 243 -15.51 -0.84 6.28
C ALA A 243 -15.94 -1.91 5.27
N LEU A 244 -17.24 -2.16 5.16
CA LEU A 244 -17.83 -3.11 4.22
C LEU A 244 -18.06 -2.51 2.83
N ASN A 245 -17.88 -1.20 2.66
CA ASN A 245 -17.99 -0.56 1.37
C ASN A 245 -16.65 -0.67 0.61
N PRO A 246 -16.56 -1.51 -0.45
CA PRO A 246 -15.30 -1.76 -1.13
C PRO A 246 -14.76 -0.50 -1.82
N PHE A 247 -15.63 0.41 -2.27
CA PHE A 247 -15.20 1.64 -2.93
C PHE A 247 -14.55 2.62 -1.95
N LEU A 248 -15.08 2.76 -0.72
CA LEU A 248 -14.45 3.61 0.30
C LEU A 248 -13.09 3.05 0.73
N VAL A 249 -12.99 1.72 0.91
CA VAL A 249 -11.72 1.05 1.22
C VAL A 249 -10.70 1.26 0.09
N MET A 250 -11.15 1.17 -1.18
CA MET A 250 -10.30 1.39 -2.35
C MET A 250 -9.91 2.85 -2.54
N GLN A 251 -10.76 3.82 -2.21
CA GLN A 251 -10.38 5.23 -2.20
C GLN A 251 -9.15 5.45 -1.32
N SER A 252 -9.14 4.89 -0.10
CA SER A 252 -7.96 4.95 0.78
C SER A 252 -6.72 4.39 0.11
N ASN A 253 -6.83 3.17 -0.44
CA ASN A 253 -5.68 2.50 -1.04
C ASN A 253 -5.15 3.25 -2.27
N LEU A 254 -6.04 3.71 -3.14
CA LEU A 254 -5.70 4.41 -4.39
C LEU A 254 -4.98 5.73 -4.11
N TYR A 255 -5.59 6.61 -3.31
CA TYR A 255 -5.06 7.95 -3.11
C TYR A 255 -3.80 7.95 -2.24
N VAL A 256 -3.73 7.13 -1.18
CA VAL A 256 -2.50 7.00 -0.39
C VAL A 256 -1.37 6.39 -1.22
N THR A 257 -1.65 5.36 -2.02
CA THR A 257 -0.62 4.76 -2.88
C THR A 257 -0.19 5.74 -3.98
N GLN A 258 -1.09 6.54 -4.55
CA GLN A 258 -0.73 7.60 -5.49
C GLN A 258 0.25 8.61 -4.86
N GLN A 259 -0.03 9.07 -3.64
CA GLN A 259 0.87 9.99 -2.94
C GLN A 259 2.23 9.35 -2.62
N LEU A 260 2.27 8.06 -2.26
CA LEU A 260 3.52 7.32 -2.10
C LEU A 260 4.34 7.31 -3.39
N VAL A 261 3.74 6.98 -4.54
CA VAL A 261 4.45 6.92 -5.82
C VAL A 261 4.91 8.31 -6.25
N ARG A 262 4.06 9.33 -6.08
CA ARG A 262 4.42 10.73 -6.33
C ARG A 262 5.62 11.16 -5.47
N PHE A 263 5.59 10.85 -4.18
CA PHE A 263 6.68 11.12 -3.26
C PHE A 263 8.01 10.50 -3.73
N VAL A 264 7.99 9.23 -4.13
CA VAL A 264 9.20 8.52 -4.62
C VAL A 264 9.76 9.18 -5.89
N ILE A 265 8.88 9.57 -6.82
CA ILE A 265 9.27 10.25 -8.06
C ILE A 265 9.91 11.61 -7.76
N GLU A 266 9.29 12.41 -6.88
CA GLU A 266 9.80 13.72 -6.49
C GLU A 266 11.14 13.63 -5.75
N GLN A 267 11.27 12.68 -4.82
CA GLN A 267 12.53 12.46 -4.11
C GLN A 267 13.67 12.15 -5.09
N TYR A 268 13.44 11.27 -6.06
CA TYR A 268 14.46 10.94 -7.04
C TYR A 268 14.76 12.08 -8.01
N ARG A 269 13.74 12.86 -8.40
CA ARG A 269 13.94 14.09 -9.17
C ARG A 269 14.87 15.06 -8.42
N ASP A 270 14.68 15.23 -7.11
CA ASP A 270 15.49 16.13 -6.29
C ASP A 270 16.95 15.64 -6.21
N GLU A 271 17.18 14.33 -6.10
CA GLU A 271 18.51 13.72 -6.16
C GLU A 271 19.21 14.03 -7.50
N LEU A 272 18.49 13.90 -8.62
CA LEU A 272 19.02 14.20 -9.96
C LEU A 272 19.30 15.70 -10.15
N VAL A 273 18.41 16.58 -9.68
CA VAL A 273 18.62 18.04 -9.75
C VAL A 273 19.83 18.46 -8.93
N THR A 274 19.99 17.88 -7.74
CA THR A 274 21.16 18.13 -6.87
C THR A 274 22.44 17.73 -7.58
N SER A 275 22.44 16.57 -8.26
CA SER A 275 23.57 16.12 -9.08
C SER A 275 23.87 17.06 -10.25
N LEU A 276 22.83 17.63 -10.88
CA LEU A 276 22.98 18.55 -12.00
C LEU A 276 23.52 19.93 -11.59
N ARG A 277 23.06 20.46 -10.44
CA ARG A 277 23.40 21.81 -9.97
C ARG A 277 24.65 21.87 -9.09
N GLY A 278 25.13 20.72 -8.61
CA GLY A 278 26.27 20.65 -7.66
C GLY A 278 25.95 21.19 -6.26
N GLY A 279 24.67 21.31 -5.91
CA GLY A 279 24.19 21.83 -4.64
C GLY A 279 22.69 21.61 -4.45
N VAL A 280 22.26 21.53 -3.18
CA VAL A 280 20.86 21.32 -2.81
C VAL A 280 20.18 22.68 -2.66
N ASP A 281 19.11 22.92 -3.42
CA ASP A 281 18.17 24.01 -3.14
C ASP A 281 17.20 23.53 -2.04
N GLU A 282 17.65 23.63 -0.79
CA GLU A 282 16.92 23.09 0.36
C GLU A 282 15.51 23.70 0.50
N SER A 283 15.32 24.95 0.07
CA SER A 283 14.01 25.62 0.08
C SER A 283 13.03 24.93 -0.85
N ARG A 284 13.40 24.75 -2.12
CA ARG A 284 12.51 24.15 -3.12
C ARG A 284 12.21 22.68 -2.85
N VAL A 285 13.23 21.93 -2.40
CA VAL A 285 13.07 20.53 -1.98
C VAL A 285 12.12 20.41 -0.79
N SER A 286 12.19 21.35 0.16
CA SER A 286 11.28 21.39 1.30
C SER A 286 9.85 21.70 0.88
N GLU A 287 9.65 22.67 -0.03
CA GLU A 287 8.33 23.07 -0.53
C GLU A 287 7.60 21.92 -1.26
N ASP A 288 8.27 21.22 -2.16
CA ASP A 288 7.68 20.11 -2.91
C ASP A 288 7.28 18.95 -1.99
N ARG A 289 8.15 18.61 -1.02
CA ARG A 289 7.89 17.58 -0.01
C ARG A 289 6.73 17.97 0.93
N GLU A 290 6.65 19.24 1.32
CA GLU A 290 5.55 19.75 2.13
C GLU A 290 4.22 19.65 1.37
N ALA A 291 4.22 19.90 0.05
CA ALA A 291 3.02 19.82 -0.78
C ALA A 291 2.46 18.39 -0.84
N VAL A 292 3.29 17.38 -1.14
CA VAL A 292 2.85 15.97 -1.18
C VAL A 292 2.23 15.54 0.13
N ALA A 293 2.88 15.89 1.23
CA ALA A 293 2.47 15.38 2.52
C ALA A 293 1.28 16.17 3.10
N SER A 294 1.14 17.47 2.78
CA SER A 294 -0.10 18.22 3.04
C SER A 294 -1.29 17.64 2.28
N GLU A 295 -1.10 17.25 1.03
CA GLU A 295 -2.12 16.58 0.23
C GLU A 295 -2.49 15.21 0.81
N LEU A 296 -1.48 14.43 1.23
CA LEU A 296 -1.72 13.16 1.94
C LEU A 296 -2.55 13.36 3.21
N LEU A 297 -2.24 14.37 4.02
CA LEU A 297 -3.03 14.69 5.22
C LEU A 297 -4.48 15.07 4.87
N SER A 298 -4.68 15.85 3.82
CA SER A 298 -6.02 16.19 3.31
C SER A 298 -6.78 14.95 2.83
N ILE A 299 -6.11 14.03 2.15
CA ILE A 299 -6.68 12.75 1.71
C ILE A 299 -7.13 11.94 2.91
N LEU A 300 -6.24 11.75 3.90
CA LEU A 300 -6.50 10.95 5.09
C LEU A 300 -7.67 11.51 5.92
N HIS A 301 -7.80 12.82 6.00
CA HIS A 301 -8.95 13.47 6.63
C HIS A 301 -10.27 13.23 5.89
N SER A 302 -10.23 13.13 4.56
CA SER A 302 -11.42 12.99 3.72
C SER A 302 -11.97 11.56 3.68
N ILE A 303 -11.25 10.61 4.27
CA ILE A 303 -11.58 9.19 4.25
C ILE A 303 -12.09 8.76 5.64
N PRO A 304 -13.20 8.00 5.72
CA PRO A 304 -13.65 7.43 6.98
C PRO A 304 -12.57 6.55 7.63
N ILE A 305 -12.38 6.69 8.95
CA ILE A 305 -11.31 5.98 9.65
C ILE A 305 -11.47 4.46 9.58
N GLN A 306 -12.71 3.94 9.50
CA GLN A 306 -12.92 2.49 9.33
C GLN A 306 -12.41 1.99 7.98
N SER A 307 -12.48 2.81 6.92
CA SER A 307 -11.97 2.45 5.59
C SER A 307 -10.44 2.47 5.55
N ILE A 308 -9.79 3.34 6.33
CA ILE A 308 -8.34 3.31 6.57
C ILE A 308 -7.97 2.08 7.39
N ALA A 309 -8.67 1.83 8.50
CA ALA A 309 -8.45 0.69 9.38
C ALA A 309 -8.58 -0.63 8.63
N THR A 310 -9.56 -0.77 7.72
CA THR A 310 -9.79 -1.99 6.92
C THR A 310 -8.61 -2.33 6.00
N ASN A 311 -7.86 -1.34 5.50
CA ASN A 311 -6.65 -1.61 4.72
C ASN A 311 -5.49 -2.13 5.59
N GLY A 312 -5.58 -1.95 6.91
CA GLY A 312 -4.66 -2.51 7.89
C GLY A 312 -3.21 -2.02 7.74
N PRO A 313 -2.23 -2.87 8.11
CA PRO A 313 -0.82 -2.48 8.17
C PRO A 313 -0.25 -2.01 6.82
N SER A 314 -0.82 -2.47 5.70
CA SER A 314 -0.33 -2.09 4.36
C SER A 314 -0.46 -0.59 4.12
N LEU A 315 -1.62 -0.02 4.42
CA LEU A 315 -1.85 1.42 4.26
C LEU A 315 -1.07 2.21 5.31
N VAL A 316 -1.02 1.71 6.55
CA VAL A 316 -0.24 2.31 7.64
C VAL A 316 1.22 2.49 7.23
N HIS A 317 1.87 1.45 6.69
CA HIS A 317 3.27 1.52 6.28
C HIS A 317 3.49 2.53 5.16
N LYS A 318 2.59 2.61 4.18
CA LYS A 318 2.66 3.62 3.10
C LYS A 318 2.54 5.04 3.63
N VAL A 319 1.58 5.29 4.54
CA VAL A 319 1.42 6.62 5.16
C VAL A 319 2.65 6.98 5.98
N ARG A 320 3.17 6.07 6.81
CA ARG A 320 4.39 6.31 7.60
C ARG A 320 5.60 6.62 6.74
N PHE A 321 5.75 5.91 5.61
CA PHE A 321 6.83 6.14 4.67
C PHE A 321 6.83 7.59 4.17
N VAL A 322 5.68 8.10 3.69
CA VAL A 322 5.56 9.49 3.21
C VAL A 322 5.63 10.50 4.37
N ALA A 323 5.04 10.16 5.52
CA ALA A 323 5.01 11.02 6.71
C ALA A 323 6.39 11.27 7.33
N SER A 324 7.31 10.31 7.23
CA SER A 324 8.66 10.41 7.79
C SER A 324 9.40 11.68 7.32
N THR A 325 9.12 12.13 6.10
CA THR A 325 9.80 13.26 5.46
C THR A 325 9.34 14.62 5.99
N LEU A 326 8.05 14.75 6.36
CA LEU A 326 7.55 15.96 7.04
C LEU A 326 8.12 16.11 8.44
N LEU A 327 8.27 15.00 9.16
CA LEU A 327 8.85 15.02 10.50
C LEU A 327 10.33 15.44 10.46
N ASP A 328 11.07 14.98 9.44
CA ASP A 328 12.48 15.34 9.26
C ASP A 328 12.67 16.80 8.80
N ALA A 329 11.76 17.36 8.00
CA ALA A 329 11.81 18.76 7.57
C ALA A 329 11.60 19.74 8.75
N VAL A 330 10.62 19.46 9.62
CA VAL A 330 10.30 20.34 10.76
C VAL A 330 11.36 20.27 11.86
N ARG A 331 11.98 19.10 12.10
CA ARG A 331 13.11 18.98 13.05
C ARG A 331 14.29 19.91 12.70
N LYS A 332 14.46 20.23 11.43
CA LYS A 332 15.53 21.12 10.94
C LYS A 332 15.12 22.60 10.94
N ALA A 333 13.83 22.92 11.05
CA ALA A 333 13.32 24.28 11.01
C ALA A 333 13.06 24.83 12.43
N GLU A 334 14.05 25.49 13.03
CA GLU A 334 13.94 26.13 14.36
C GLU A 334 12.86 27.24 14.42
N THR A 335 12.36 27.70 13.27
CA THR A 335 11.41 28.82 13.12
C THR A 335 10.24 28.49 12.18
N ALA A 336 9.75 27.24 12.22
CA ALA A 336 8.65 26.81 11.37
C ALA A 336 7.40 27.72 11.53
N PRO A 337 6.76 28.16 10.43
CA PRO A 337 5.52 28.94 10.49
C PRO A 337 4.42 28.23 11.29
N ALA A 338 3.49 29.00 11.88
CA ALA A 338 2.38 28.43 12.66
C ALA A 338 1.47 27.46 11.86
N SER A 339 1.47 27.53 10.52
CA SER A 339 0.85 26.53 9.65
C SER A 339 1.59 25.19 9.67
N ALA A 340 2.92 25.22 9.56
CA ALA A 340 3.77 24.03 9.59
C ALA A 340 3.73 23.33 10.96
N ALA A 341 3.74 24.10 12.05
CA ALA A 341 3.58 23.54 13.40
C ALA A 341 2.24 22.80 13.59
N ARG A 342 1.14 23.31 13.00
CA ARG A 342 -0.18 22.67 13.06
C ARG A 342 -0.26 21.40 12.19
N ALA A 343 0.26 21.45 10.98
CA ALA A 343 0.36 20.28 10.11
C ALA A 343 1.18 19.16 10.78
N HIS A 344 2.24 19.53 11.50
CA HIS A 344 3.05 18.62 12.28
C HIS A 344 2.30 17.98 13.47
N ALA A 345 1.56 18.78 14.25
CA ALA A 345 0.74 18.26 15.34
C ALA A 345 -0.32 17.27 14.84
N TYR A 346 -0.99 17.62 13.73
CA TYR A 346 -1.95 16.74 13.08
C TYR A 346 -1.30 15.44 12.60
N LEU A 347 -0.12 15.51 11.98
CA LEU A 347 0.61 14.33 11.53
C LEU A 347 0.99 13.41 12.69
N TRP A 348 1.46 13.95 13.82
CA TRP A 348 1.77 13.16 15.02
C TRP A 348 0.54 12.48 15.62
N ASP A 349 -0.56 13.21 15.73
CA ASP A 349 -1.83 12.66 16.20
C ASP A 349 -2.30 11.53 15.28
N PHE A 350 -2.17 11.74 13.97
CA PHE A 350 -2.56 10.74 12.98
C PHE A 350 -1.65 9.50 13.00
N LEU A 351 -0.33 9.68 13.10
CA LEU A 351 0.62 8.58 13.27
C LEU A 351 0.34 7.77 14.54
N SER A 352 -0.12 8.43 15.61
CA SER A 352 -0.56 7.76 16.84
C SER A 352 -1.80 6.89 16.57
N ILE A 353 -2.79 7.41 15.83
CA ILE A 353 -3.98 6.66 15.41
C ILE A 353 -3.61 5.46 14.53
N LEU A 354 -2.69 5.63 13.57
CA LEU A 354 -2.22 4.53 12.72
C LEU A 354 -1.49 3.44 13.49
N SER A 355 -0.78 3.81 14.55
CA SER A 355 -0.11 2.85 15.45
C SER A 355 -1.12 2.04 16.25
N GLU A 356 -2.25 2.64 16.63
CA GLU A 356 -3.36 1.91 17.24
C GLU A 356 -3.99 0.92 16.24
N ILE A 357 -4.23 1.35 14.99
CA ILE A 357 -4.74 0.45 13.95
C ILE A 357 -3.80 -0.74 13.77
N GLU A 358 -2.51 -0.52 13.60
CA GLU A 358 -1.53 -1.61 13.44
C GLU A 358 -1.49 -2.54 14.65
N ARG A 359 -1.51 -1.99 15.88
CA ARG A 359 -1.56 -2.78 17.10
C ARG A 359 -2.77 -3.70 17.16
N ASN A 360 -3.92 -3.27 16.63
CA ASN A 360 -5.13 -4.09 16.56
C ASN A 360 -5.05 -5.21 15.52
N TYR A 361 -4.14 -5.12 14.54
CA TYR A 361 -3.86 -6.17 13.56
C TYR A 361 -2.78 -7.17 14.02
N LEU A 362 -1.81 -6.72 14.82
CA LEU A 362 -0.84 -7.61 15.45
C LEU A 362 -1.60 -8.56 16.37
N LEU A 363 -1.62 -9.86 16.11
CA LEU A 363 -2.30 -10.80 16.99
C LEU A 363 -1.41 -11.18 18.18
N ASP A 364 -0.42 -10.39 18.59
CA ASP A 364 0.35 -10.60 19.82
C ASP A 364 -0.20 -9.73 20.97
N ASP A 365 -0.67 -10.35 22.06
CA ASP A 365 -0.92 -9.64 23.33
C ASP A 365 0.30 -9.68 24.29
N ASP A 366 1.31 -10.50 24.00
CA ASP A 366 2.33 -10.89 24.98
C ASP A 366 3.53 -9.92 25.10
N ARG A 367 3.65 -8.90 24.25
CA ARG A 367 4.78 -7.95 24.34
C ARG A 367 4.65 -6.92 25.46
N ASP A 368 3.47 -6.76 26.07
CA ASP A 368 3.29 -5.85 27.21
C ASP A 368 3.67 -6.49 28.57
N GLY A 369 4.01 -7.79 28.61
CA GLY A 369 4.29 -8.53 29.85
C GLY A 369 5.76 -8.91 30.11
N ALA A 370 6.63 -8.87 29.10
CA ALA A 370 7.96 -9.51 29.19
C ALA A 370 9.17 -8.53 29.20
N SER A 371 8.98 -7.21 29.15
CA SER A 371 10.10 -6.26 29.18
C SER A 371 10.52 -5.81 30.59
N SER A 372 10.10 -6.53 31.64
CA SER A 372 10.36 -6.15 33.04
C SER A 372 10.94 -7.28 33.90
N ALA A 373 11.80 -8.14 33.34
CA ALA A 373 12.71 -8.99 34.13
C ALA A 373 13.60 -9.82 33.19
N ASP A 374 14.72 -9.28 32.74
CA ASP A 374 15.98 -10.02 32.90
C ASP A 374 17.16 -9.07 32.71
N GLY A 375 17.80 -8.78 33.84
CA GLY A 375 19.00 -7.99 33.92
C GLY A 375 20.22 -8.78 33.48
N MET A 376 20.95 -8.20 32.54
CA MET A 376 22.42 -8.05 32.58
C MET A 376 23.20 -9.20 33.23
N VAL A 377 23.61 -10.19 32.43
CA VAL A 377 24.75 -11.06 32.78
C VAL A 377 25.99 -10.52 32.07
N MET A 378 26.84 -9.86 32.85
CA MET A 378 28.18 -9.43 32.48
C MET A 378 29.07 -10.67 32.28
N VAL A 379 29.60 -10.86 31.07
CA VAL A 379 30.68 -11.82 30.83
C VAL A 379 31.98 -11.14 31.24
N GLY A 380 32.48 -11.53 32.43
CA GLY A 380 33.81 -11.23 32.91
C GLY A 380 34.85 -12.15 32.27
N SER A 381 35.96 -11.54 31.90
CA SER A 381 37.22 -12.13 31.46
C SER A 381 37.79 -13.18 32.42
N SER A 382 38.33 -14.26 31.86
CA SER A 382 39.53 -14.96 32.33
C SER A 382 40.20 -15.65 31.15
#